data_AF-A0A7J6LY62-F1
#
_entry.id   AF-A0A7J6LY62-F1
#
_cell.length_a   1.000
_cell.length_b   1.000
_cell.length_c   1.000
_cell.angle_alpha   90.00
_cell.angle_beta   90.00
_cell.angle_gamma   90.00
#
_symmetry.space_group_name_H-M   'P 1'
#
loop_
_entity.id
_entity.type
_entity.pdbx_description
1 polymer ?
#
loop_
_entity_poly.entity_id
_entity_poly.type
_entity_poly.pdbx_seq_one_letter_code
_entity_poly.pdbx_strand_id
1 'polypeptide(L)'
;MRICCFPPVISIILLRRLGSIAAKSYARRRLFSVWTDKYTSASLSEIVHGGESGISPHTLILLNDIENPGVVASVIRNCHLLGASAVILGTTRGFIYTQSFVKTCLRHSMAYCFGGPHVLAGVESTEVATVLSDSYGYTIGSLCSDDTSDRVLLPTVDLSSGVQDSAWMGSQLLLMVVDGPQCVAGDTLGEKAHFYMRSVVEVLEVKIPPHTLMLLDGVKYPGNVGNVLANAGKLGCSALLLADSRGSHLYQRDFALSALCSSHTVRRGGIPLVLNVDCAGTMQRLREEYGYRVIVLENKEVAVQHDLPFIDLSCDASAGKEISSPRVLFVGGGELEGVGPLIPREADAILSIPTVFDHHHSYNVCSAMTLAMFERYRFTKDWPRPSPLPPLPDAELRALREERIRQRMGKHGDVSDDQFESSFLC
;
A
#
# COMPACT_ATOMS: atom_id res chain seq x y z
N MET A 1 8.47 -31.70 31.65
CA MET A 1 7.22 -30.91 31.45
C MET A 1 7.58 -29.75 30.53
N ARG A 2 7.12 -29.74 29.26
CA ARG A 2 7.42 -28.65 28.32
C ARG A 2 6.33 -27.58 28.44
N ILE A 3 6.71 -26.33 28.61
CA ILE A 3 5.78 -25.19 28.56
C ILE A 3 5.64 -24.80 27.09
N CYS A 4 4.45 -25.01 26.50
CA CYS A 4 4.18 -24.57 25.14
C CYS A 4 3.98 -23.04 25.12
N CYS A 5 4.82 -22.34 24.36
CA CYS A 5 4.64 -20.91 24.11
C CYS A 5 3.40 -20.71 23.22
N PHE A 6 2.33 -20.11 23.77
CA PHE A 6 1.13 -19.78 23.00
C PHE A 6 1.42 -18.66 21.98
N PRO A 7 0.81 -18.71 20.77
CA PRO A 7 0.91 -17.63 19.79
C PRO A 7 0.38 -16.29 20.37
N PRO A 8 1.06 -15.15 20.14
CA PRO A 8 0.73 -13.87 20.77
C PRO A 8 -0.64 -13.29 20.36
N VAL A 9 -1.26 -13.82 19.29
CA VAL A 9 -2.64 -13.51 18.90
C VAL A 9 -3.62 -13.77 20.05
N ILE A 10 -3.44 -14.88 20.78
CA ILE A 10 -4.28 -15.25 21.94
C ILE A 10 -4.10 -14.23 23.07
N SER A 11 -2.87 -13.76 23.30
CA SER A 11 -2.56 -12.74 24.31
C SER A 11 -3.25 -11.39 24.01
N ILE A 12 -3.37 -11.00 22.74
CA ILE A 12 -4.10 -9.78 22.34
C ILE A 12 -5.61 -9.93 22.62
N ILE A 13 -6.16 -11.12 22.42
CA ILE A 13 -7.58 -11.42 22.71
C ILE A 13 -7.83 -11.44 24.24
N LEU A 14 -6.95 -12.03 25.04
CA LEU A 14 -7.04 -11.95 26.51
C LEU A 14 -6.93 -10.49 27.02
N LEU A 15 -5.99 -9.70 26.50
CA LEU A 15 -5.81 -8.30 26.88
C LEU A 15 -7.00 -7.40 26.49
N ARG A 16 -7.87 -7.81 25.54
CA ARG A 16 -9.15 -7.11 25.31
C ARG A 16 -10.08 -7.19 26.52
N ARG A 17 -10.17 -8.36 27.19
CA ARG A 17 -11.06 -8.59 28.35
C ARG A 17 -10.64 -7.84 29.62
N LEU A 18 -9.36 -7.53 29.83
CA LEU A 18 -8.82 -7.02 31.11
C LEU A 18 -8.85 -5.48 31.28
N GLY A 19 -9.94 -4.83 30.83
CA GLY A 19 -10.32 -3.47 31.27
C GLY A 19 -9.42 -2.30 30.84
N SER A 20 -8.23 -2.16 31.42
CA SER A 20 -7.43 -0.93 31.47
C SER A 20 -6.84 -0.46 30.13
N ILE A 21 -7.05 0.82 29.81
CA ILE A 21 -6.46 1.51 28.64
C ILE A 21 -4.94 1.66 28.79
N ALA A 22 -4.46 1.98 30.00
CA ALA A 22 -3.03 2.11 30.29
C ALA A 22 -2.30 0.77 30.10
N ALA A 23 -2.87 -0.33 30.61
CA ALA A 23 -2.32 -1.67 30.42
C ALA A 23 -2.30 -2.07 28.93
N LYS A 24 -3.35 -1.74 28.17
CA LYS A 24 -3.41 -1.95 26.71
C LYS A 24 -2.35 -1.13 25.96
N SER A 25 -2.04 0.10 26.38
CA SER A 25 -0.94 0.90 25.81
C SER A 25 0.43 0.28 26.13
N TYR A 26 0.69 -0.04 27.40
CA TYR A 26 1.97 -0.61 27.84
C TYR A 26 2.25 -1.98 27.21
N ALA A 27 1.26 -2.88 27.17
CA ALA A 27 1.40 -4.18 26.53
C ALA A 27 1.66 -4.07 25.03
N ARG A 28 1.00 -3.14 24.32
CA ARG A 28 1.29 -2.85 22.91
C ARG A 28 2.70 -2.33 22.70
N ARG A 29 3.19 -1.39 23.54
CA ARG A 29 4.58 -0.89 23.46
C ARG A 29 5.60 -2.00 23.68
N ARG A 30 5.39 -2.86 24.69
CA ARG A 30 6.32 -3.95 25.02
C ARG A 30 6.33 -5.04 23.96
N LEU A 31 5.16 -5.42 23.43
CA LEU A 31 5.07 -6.32 22.26
C LEU A 31 5.79 -5.70 21.06
N PHE A 32 5.52 -4.42 20.73
CA PHE A 32 6.12 -3.73 19.59
C PHE A 32 7.66 -3.61 19.70
N SER A 33 8.23 -3.43 20.90
CA SER A 33 9.70 -3.48 21.06
C SER A 33 10.22 -4.86 20.72
N VAL A 34 9.77 -5.91 21.42
CA VAL A 34 10.22 -7.30 21.19
C VAL A 34 10.05 -7.72 19.71
N TRP A 35 8.99 -7.24 19.06
CA TRP A 35 8.76 -7.45 17.63
C TRP A 35 9.73 -6.65 16.74
N THR A 36 10.01 -5.39 17.07
CA THR A 36 11.06 -4.64 16.36
C THR A 36 12.38 -5.37 16.50
N ASP A 37 12.79 -5.62 17.74
CA ASP A 37 14.11 -6.11 18.09
C ASP A 37 14.38 -7.47 17.42
N LYS A 38 13.37 -8.37 17.30
CA LYS A 38 13.46 -9.62 16.52
C LYS A 38 13.61 -9.43 15.01
N TYR A 39 12.88 -8.49 14.40
CA TYR A 39 12.87 -8.34 12.93
C TYR A 39 13.93 -7.36 12.41
N THR A 40 14.62 -6.62 13.29
CA THR A 40 15.73 -5.71 12.94
C THR A 40 17.11 -6.18 13.40
N SER A 41 17.24 -7.38 13.97
CA SER A 41 18.53 -7.96 14.39
C SER A 41 18.94 -9.22 13.61
N ALA A 42 18.18 -9.61 12.58
CA ALA A 42 18.49 -10.78 11.77
C ALA A 42 19.71 -10.51 10.89
N SER A 43 20.70 -11.40 10.91
CA SER A 43 21.86 -11.35 10.03
C SER A 43 21.50 -11.68 8.58
N LEU A 44 22.37 -11.29 7.63
CA LEU A 44 22.18 -11.62 6.21
C LEU A 44 22.11 -13.14 5.99
N SER A 45 22.89 -13.93 6.74
CA SER A 45 22.85 -15.40 6.68
C SER A 45 21.51 -15.94 7.17
N GLU A 46 20.98 -15.47 8.31
CA GLU A 46 19.66 -15.87 8.79
C GLU A 46 18.56 -15.52 7.78
N ILE A 47 18.64 -14.36 7.14
CA ILE A 47 17.68 -13.94 6.10
C ILE A 47 17.72 -14.89 4.89
N VAL A 48 18.91 -15.17 4.34
CA VAL A 48 19.05 -16.02 3.14
C VAL A 48 18.69 -17.49 3.43
N HIS A 49 18.83 -17.96 4.67
CA HIS A 49 18.38 -19.29 5.09
C HIS A 49 16.92 -19.32 5.59
N GLY A 50 16.15 -18.23 5.42
CA GLY A 50 14.72 -18.20 5.76
C GLY A 50 14.38 -18.06 7.25
N GLY A 51 15.37 -17.75 8.10
CA GLY A 51 15.22 -17.58 9.54
C GLY A 51 14.58 -18.79 10.22
N GLU A 52 13.53 -18.56 11.02
CA GLU A 52 12.77 -19.61 11.69
C GLU A 52 11.94 -20.50 10.74
N SER A 53 11.76 -20.11 9.46
CA SER A 53 11.00 -20.90 8.48
C SER A 53 11.84 -21.94 7.74
N GLY A 54 13.16 -21.72 7.62
CA GLY A 54 14.06 -22.54 6.79
C GLY A 54 13.85 -22.42 5.27
N ILE A 55 12.98 -21.51 4.81
CA ILE A 55 12.67 -21.31 3.37
C ILE A 55 13.49 -20.13 2.85
N SER A 56 14.47 -20.40 1.98
CA SER A 56 15.27 -19.36 1.31
C SER A 56 14.37 -18.39 0.52
N PRO A 57 14.58 -17.06 0.65
CA PRO A 57 13.74 -16.07 -0.02
C PRO A 57 14.06 -15.98 -1.52
N HIS A 58 13.09 -16.31 -2.37
CA HIS A 58 13.26 -16.19 -3.83
C HIS A 58 13.52 -14.76 -4.31
N THR A 59 12.94 -13.76 -3.60
CA THR A 59 13.17 -12.35 -3.88
C THR A 59 13.69 -11.63 -2.64
N LEU A 60 14.70 -10.77 -2.81
CA LEU A 60 15.18 -9.80 -1.83
C LEU A 60 15.07 -8.39 -2.42
N ILE A 61 14.74 -7.40 -1.58
CA ILE A 61 14.68 -5.99 -2.01
C ILE A 61 15.72 -5.19 -1.24
N LEU A 62 16.69 -4.59 -1.95
CA LEU A 62 17.71 -3.70 -1.42
C LEU A 62 17.30 -2.24 -1.70
N LEU A 63 17.10 -1.47 -0.64
CA LEU A 63 16.71 -0.06 -0.66
C LEU A 63 17.91 0.80 -0.24
N ASN A 64 18.47 1.57 -1.18
CA ASN A 64 19.69 2.36 -0.95
C ASN A 64 19.38 3.79 -0.54
N ASP A 65 19.94 4.22 0.59
CA ASP A 65 19.91 5.58 1.12
C ASP A 65 18.50 6.24 1.15
N ILE A 66 17.46 5.45 1.46
CA ILE A 66 16.07 5.94 1.47
C ILE A 66 15.78 6.73 2.75
N GLU A 67 15.99 8.05 2.70
CA GLU A 67 15.74 8.99 3.80
C GLU A 67 14.28 9.06 4.26
N ASN A 68 13.31 8.59 3.48
CA ASN A 68 11.87 8.70 3.79
C ASN A 68 11.28 7.39 4.38
N PRO A 69 10.86 7.38 5.67
CA PRO A 69 10.36 6.16 6.30
C PRO A 69 8.96 5.74 5.78
N GLY A 70 8.23 6.62 5.11
CA GLY A 70 6.98 6.29 4.43
C GLY A 70 7.18 5.48 3.15
N VAL A 71 8.25 5.76 2.39
CA VAL A 71 8.63 4.97 1.20
C VAL A 71 9.04 3.56 1.62
N VAL A 72 9.95 3.44 2.58
CA VAL A 72 10.38 2.14 3.14
C VAL A 72 9.20 1.37 3.73
N ALA A 73 8.28 2.05 4.45
CA ALA A 73 7.06 1.43 4.96
C ALA A 73 6.14 0.89 3.85
N SER A 74 6.06 1.57 2.70
CA SER A 74 5.27 1.11 1.55
C SER A 74 5.89 -0.14 0.91
N VAL A 75 7.22 -0.19 0.79
CA VAL A 75 7.93 -1.39 0.31
C VAL A 75 7.76 -2.55 1.29
N ILE A 76 8.04 -2.36 2.57
CA ILE A 76 7.85 -3.38 3.62
C ILE A 76 6.41 -3.92 3.65
N ARG A 77 5.40 -3.07 3.42
CA ARG A 77 4.00 -3.51 3.35
C ARG A 77 3.74 -4.40 2.14
N ASN A 78 4.35 -4.13 0.99
CA ASN A 78 4.00 -4.75 -0.29
C ASN A 78 5.03 -5.77 -0.81
N CYS A 79 6.18 -5.95 -0.16
CA CYS A 79 7.25 -6.84 -0.64
C CYS A 79 6.80 -8.31 -0.80
N HIS A 80 5.89 -8.77 0.06
CA HIS A 80 5.33 -10.12 0.00
C HIS A 80 4.47 -10.35 -1.27
N LEU A 81 3.95 -9.28 -1.89
CA LEU A 81 3.27 -9.34 -3.20
C LEU A 81 4.27 -9.60 -4.34
N LEU A 82 5.55 -9.28 -4.13
CA LEU A 82 6.68 -9.49 -5.05
C LEU A 82 7.44 -10.80 -4.71
N GLY A 83 6.85 -11.68 -3.89
CA GLY A 83 7.50 -12.87 -3.35
C GLY A 83 8.63 -12.60 -2.34
N ALA A 84 8.89 -11.34 -2.00
CA ALA A 84 10.07 -10.97 -1.22
C ALA A 84 9.84 -11.10 0.30
N SER A 85 10.63 -11.98 0.93
CA SER A 85 10.53 -12.30 2.36
C SER A 85 11.38 -11.40 3.26
N ALA A 86 12.25 -10.57 2.68
CA ALA A 86 13.05 -9.58 3.41
C ALA A 86 13.28 -8.29 2.60
N VAL A 87 13.47 -7.20 3.34
CA VAL A 87 13.86 -5.88 2.82
C VAL A 87 15.18 -5.48 3.49
N ILE A 88 16.17 -5.11 2.71
CA ILE A 88 17.49 -4.69 3.16
C ILE A 88 17.58 -3.17 2.97
N LEU A 89 17.90 -2.42 4.03
CA LEU A 89 18.14 -0.98 3.97
C LEU A 89 19.65 -0.76 3.86
N GLY A 90 20.11 -0.68 2.61
CA GLY A 90 21.50 -0.47 2.25
C GLY A 90 21.90 1.01 2.30
N THR A 91 23.19 1.26 2.40
CA THR A 91 23.77 2.58 2.16
C THR A 91 24.96 2.49 1.19
N THR A 92 25.03 3.48 0.31
CA THR A 92 26.18 3.75 -0.57
C THR A 92 27.08 4.89 -0.04
N ARG A 93 26.68 5.57 1.06
CA ARG A 93 27.30 6.80 1.57
C ARG A 93 27.51 6.84 3.08
N GLY A 94 27.37 5.71 3.77
CA GLY A 94 27.48 5.64 5.24
C GLY A 94 26.28 6.23 5.98
N PHE A 95 25.10 6.25 5.34
CA PHE A 95 23.83 6.66 5.96
C PHE A 95 23.42 5.68 7.06
N ILE A 96 23.28 6.17 8.29
CA ILE A 96 22.98 5.34 9.46
C ILE A 96 21.46 5.35 9.71
N TYR A 97 20.77 4.29 9.28
CA TYR A 97 19.36 4.07 9.61
C TYR A 97 19.18 3.89 11.12
N THR A 98 18.68 4.92 11.81
CA THR A 98 18.48 4.86 13.26
C THR A 98 17.40 3.84 13.64
N GLN A 99 17.48 3.29 14.86
CA GLN A 99 16.42 2.40 15.35
C GLN A 99 15.03 3.10 15.38
N SER A 100 14.99 4.43 15.52
CA SER A 100 13.74 5.22 15.43
C SER A 100 13.17 5.25 14.01
N PHE A 101 14.03 5.40 13.00
CA PHE A 101 13.63 5.31 11.60
C PHE A 101 13.02 3.94 11.28
N VAL A 102 13.69 2.84 11.63
CA VAL A 102 13.18 1.48 11.34
C VAL A 102 11.91 1.18 12.14
N LYS A 103 11.82 1.61 13.41
CA LYS A 103 10.57 1.56 14.20
C LYS A 103 9.43 2.34 13.54
N THR A 104 9.72 3.45 12.88
CA THR A 104 8.72 4.23 12.14
C THR A 104 8.28 3.52 10.86
N CYS A 105 9.22 2.91 10.12
CA CYS A 105 8.92 2.10 8.92
C CYS A 105 8.03 0.89 9.25
N LEU A 106 8.37 0.14 10.30
CA LEU A 106 7.58 -1.00 10.78
C LEU A 106 6.20 -0.56 11.30
N ARG A 107 6.10 0.59 11.96
CA ARG A 107 4.81 1.15 12.41
C ARG A 107 3.92 1.57 11.25
N HIS A 108 4.45 2.27 10.25
CA HIS A 108 3.69 2.74 9.09
C HIS A 108 3.32 1.62 8.11
N SER A 109 4.17 0.60 7.96
CA SER A 109 3.86 -0.56 7.10
C SER A 109 2.74 -1.43 7.68
N MET A 110 2.57 -1.44 9.02
CA MET A 110 1.74 -2.39 9.79
C MET A 110 2.27 -3.84 9.79
N ALA A 111 3.51 -4.08 9.35
CA ALA A 111 4.12 -5.42 9.26
C ALA A 111 4.10 -6.21 10.59
N TYR A 112 4.18 -5.50 11.72
CA TYR A 112 4.14 -6.07 13.08
C TYR A 112 2.81 -6.75 13.46
N CYS A 113 1.77 -6.61 12.65
CA CYS A 113 0.51 -7.33 12.82
C CYS A 113 0.46 -8.71 12.13
N PHE A 114 1.37 -8.97 11.17
CA PHE A 114 1.16 -10.03 10.16
C PHE A 114 2.40 -10.87 9.84
N GLY A 115 3.42 -10.96 10.72
CA GLY A 115 4.60 -11.78 10.40
C GLY A 115 5.35 -11.27 9.15
N GLY A 116 5.34 -9.95 8.93
CA GLY A 116 5.96 -9.31 7.77
C GLY A 116 7.47 -9.49 7.65
N PRO A 117 8.09 -8.93 6.60
CA PRO A 117 9.45 -9.27 6.19
C PRO A 117 10.51 -9.00 7.27
N HIS A 118 11.61 -9.75 7.21
CA HIS A 118 12.83 -9.38 7.92
C HIS A 118 13.37 -8.06 7.38
N VAL A 119 13.88 -7.19 8.27
CA VAL A 119 14.43 -5.87 7.89
C VAL A 119 15.87 -5.74 8.38
N LEU A 120 16.82 -6.07 7.51
CA LEU A 120 18.23 -5.77 7.71
C LEU A 120 18.46 -4.28 7.41
N ALA A 121 19.26 -3.57 8.21
CA ALA A 121 19.46 -2.13 8.03
C ALA A 121 20.87 -1.67 8.40
N GLY A 122 21.39 -0.69 7.66
CA GLY A 122 22.70 -0.09 7.92
C GLY A 122 23.88 -0.92 7.40
N VAL A 123 23.67 -1.64 6.30
CA VAL A 123 24.69 -2.47 5.63
C VAL A 123 25.20 -1.77 4.36
N GLU A 124 26.45 -2.02 3.98
CA GLU A 124 26.99 -1.44 2.75
C GLU A 124 26.35 -2.13 1.53
N SER A 125 25.76 -1.34 0.64
CA SER A 125 25.00 -1.87 -0.50
C SER A 125 25.87 -2.69 -1.46
N THR A 126 27.10 -2.25 -1.68
CA THR A 126 28.11 -2.92 -2.53
C THR A 126 28.59 -4.24 -1.93
N GLU A 127 28.90 -4.28 -0.63
CA GLU A 127 29.22 -5.53 0.08
C GLU A 127 28.08 -6.55 -0.01
N VAL A 128 26.85 -6.14 0.33
CA VAL A 128 25.69 -7.05 0.35
C VAL A 128 25.32 -7.54 -1.04
N ALA A 129 25.36 -6.69 -2.06
CA ALA A 129 25.10 -7.10 -3.44
C ALA A 129 26.15 -8.12 -3.92
N THR A 130 27.43 -7.90 -3.61
CA THR A 130 28.52 -8.83 -3.94
C THR A 130 28.35 -10.17 -3.21
N VAL A 131 28.08 -10.15 -1.90
CA VAL A 131 27.86 -11.37 -1.12
C VAL A 131 26.64 -12.16 -1.62
N LEU A 132 25.53 -11.51 -1.92
CA LEU A 132 24.33 -12.17 -2.44
C LEU A 132 24.53 -12.75 -3.85
N SER A 133 25.29 -12.07 -4.71
CA SER A 133 25.67 -12.60 -6.02
C SER A 133 26.61 -13.80 -5.87
N ASP A 134 27.79 -13.59 -5.27
CA ASP A 134 28.92 -14.50 -5.37
C ASP A 134 28.82 -15.70 -4.42
N SER A 135 28.20 -15.51 -3.24
CA SER A 135 28.07 -16.57 -2.22
C SER A 135 26.72 -17.27 -2.23
N TYR A 136 25.69 -16.65 -2.82
CA TYR A 136 24.31 -17.16 -2.76
C TYR A 136 23.57 -17.21 -4.11
N GLY A 137 24.18 -16.76 -5.21
CA GLY A 137 23.63 -16.92 -6.56
C GLY A 137 22.45 -16.02 -6.93
N TYR A 138 22.24 -14.91 -6.23
CA TYR A 138 21.18 -13.96 -6.57
C TYR A 138 21.53 -13.21 -7.86
N THR A 139 20.59 -13.18 -8.80
CA THR A 139 20.66 -12.26 -9.95
C THR A 139 20.36 -10.84 -9.47
N ILE A 140 21.23 -9.88 -9.77
CA ILE A 140 21.01 -8.47 -9.41
C ILE A 140 20.19 -7.78 -10.51
N GLY A 141 19.00 -7.30 -10.18
CA GLY A 141 18.21 -6.39 -11.03
C GLY A 141 18.15 -5.01 -10.41
N SER A 142 18.50 -3.97 -11.18
CA SER A 142 18.44 -2.57 -10.71
C SER A 142 17.19 -1.86 -11.22
N LEU A 143 16.52 -1.11 -10.35
CA LEU A 143 15.45 -0.18 -10.70
C LEU A 143 15.98 1.25 -10.57
N CYS A 144 16.67 1.71 -11.61
CA CYS A 144 17.03 3.11 -11.78
C CYS A 144 15.81 3.92 -12.25
N SER A 145 15.74 5.20 -11.90
CA SER A 145 14.76 6.13 -12.51
C SER A 145 15.30 6.68 -13.82
N ASP A 146 14.49 6.69 -14.87
CA ASP A 146 14.82 7.37 -16.13
C ASP A 146 15.14 8.86 -15.88
N ASP A 147 16.29 9.32 -16.39
CA ASP A 147 16.87 10.63 -16.06
C ASP A 147 16.15 11.81 -16.78
N THR A 148 14.98 11.56 -17.37
CA THR A 148 14.22 12.52 -18.18
C THR A 148 13.32 13.43 -17.35
N SER A 149 13.94 14.24 -16.49
CA SER A 149 13.41 15.47 -15.84
C SER A 149 12.22 15.37 -14.87
N ASP A 150 11.36 14.36 -14.97
CA ASP A 150 10.22 14.17 -14.06
C ASP A 150 10.56 13.15 -12.97
N ARG A 151 10.61 13.60 -11.70
CA ARG A 151 11.14 12.83 -10.55
C ARG A 151 10.22 11.69 -10.10
N VAL A 152 10.04 10.67 -10.94
CA VAL A 152 9.09 9.59 -10.72
C VAL A 152 9.80 8.28 -10.39
N LEU A 153 9.89 7.96 -9.09
CA LEU A 153 10.01 6.57 -8.64
C LEU A 153 8.71 5.82 -8.99
N LEU A 154 8.66 5.31 -10.21
CA LEU A 154 8.01 4.07 -10.59
C LEU A 154 9.03 2.93 -10.39
N PRO A 155 8.61 1.70 -10.10
CA PRO A 155 9.33 0.52 -10.56
C PRO A 155 9.06 0.38 -12.07
N THR A 156 9.52 1.35 -12.87
CA THR A 156 9.62 1.16 -14.31
C THR A 156 10.80 0.22 -14.52
N VAL A 157 10.47 -1.04 -14.75
CA VAL A 157 11.29 -1.84 -15.66
C VAL A 157 11.29 -1.08 -16.98
N ASP A 158 12.48 -0.66 -17.43
CA ASP A 158 12.63 0.08 -18.68
C ASP A 158 12.42 -0.86 -19.88
N LEU A 159 11.15 -1.03 -20.23
CA LEU A 159 10.67 -1.73 -21.42
C LEU A 159 10.87 -0.90 -22.72
N SER A 160 11.66 0.18 -22.68
CA SER A 160 11.85 1.12 -23.79
C SER A 160 13.28 1.15 -24.34
N SER A 161 14.32 0.94 -23.53
CA SER A 161 15.66 0.64 -24.04
C SER A 161 15.79 -0.81 -24.52
N GLY A 162 16.77 -1.06 -25.39
CA GLY A 162 16.96 -2.33 -26.09
C GLY A 162 17.52 -3.48 -25.24
N VAL A 163 17.31 -3.49 -23.93
CA VAL A 163 17.61 -4.64 -23.08
C VAL A 163 16.68 -5.80 -23.49
N GLN A 164 17.22 -6.99 -23.71
CA GLN A 164 16.41 -8.17 -23.99
C GLN A 164 15.78 -8.68 -22.70
N ASP A 165 14.64 -8.07 -22.36
CA ASP A 165 14.06 -8.04 -21.01
C ASP A 165 13.29 -9.31 -20.63
N SER A 166 14.00 -10.44 -20.63
CA SER A 166 13.46 -11.77 -20.28
C SER A 166 14.39 -12.62 -19.42
N ALA A 167 15.68 -12.27 -19.31
CA ALA A 167 16.67 -13.08 -18.61
C ALA A 167 16.43 -13.18 -17.08
N TRP A 168 16.03 -12.07 -16.45
CA TRP A 168 15.92 -11.97 -14.98
C TRP A 168 14.54 -12.33 -14.43
N MET A 169 13.47 -12.19 -15.22
CA MET A 169 12.13 -12.69 -14.86
C MET A 169 12.05 -14.24 -14.85
N GLY A 170 13.11 -14.94 -15.27
CA GLY A 170 13.28 -16.39 -15.12
C GLY A 170 14.25 -16.82 -14.00
N SER A 171 14.85 -15.88 -13.26
CA SER A 171 15.83 -16.20 -12.21
C SER A 171 15.18 -16.82 -10.97
N GLN A 172 15.77 -17.89 -10.43
CA GLN A 172 15.28 -18.56 -9.22
C GLN A 172 15.54 -17.77 -7.92
N LEU A 173 16.51 -16.84 -7.94
CA LEU A 173 16.88 -15.95 -6.86
C LEU A 173 17.14 -14.54 -7.43
N LEU A 174 16.41 -13.54 -6.95
CA LEU A 174 16.42 -12.17 -7.46
C LEU A 174 16.68 -11.15 -6.34
N LEU A 175 17.68 -10.29 -6.53
CA LEU A 175 17.93 -9.09 -5.71
C LEU A 175 17.49 -7.85 -6.48
N MET A 176 16.41 -7.20 -6.03
CA MET A 176 15.91 -5.94 -6.60
C MET A 176 16.55 -4.75 -5.88
N VAL A 177 17.40 -3.97 -6.56
CA VAL A 177 18.05 -2.77 -6.02
C VAL A 177 17.25 -1.52 -6.39
N VAL A 178 17.04 -0.61 -5.43
CA VAL A 178 16.30 0.64 -5.61
C VAL A 178 17.06 1.81 -4.97
N ASP A 179 17.51 2.76 -5.79
CA ASP A 179 18.21 3.97 -5.34
C ASP A 179 17.24 5.15 -5.11
N GLY A 180 17.42 5.88 -4.01
CA GLY A 180 16.55 6.99 -3.61
C GLY A 180 17.05 8.40 -4.01
N PRO A 181 16.32 9.17 -4.83
CA PRO A 181 16.62 10.59 -5.03
C PRO A 181 16.12 11.44 -3.84
N GLN A 182 17.00 12.27 -3.28
CA GLN A 182 16.70 13.17 -2.16
C GLN A 182 15.54 14.14 -2.48
N CYS A 183 14.44 14.02 -1.73
CA CYS A 183 13.17 14.72 -1.99
C CYS A 183 12.88 15.84 -0.98
N VAL A 184 13.69 16.91 -1.02
CA VAL A 184 13.44 18.17 -0.29
C VAL A 184 12.19 18.89 -0.85
N ALA A 185 11.42 19.58 0.00
CA ALA A 185 10.21 20.33 -0.36
C ALA A 185 10.34 21.85 -0.07
N GLY A 186 9.64 22.71 -0.82
CA GLY A 186 9.77 24.19 -0.81
C GLY A 186 8.45 24.97 -0.98
N ASP A 187 8.49 26.19 -1.57
CA ASP A 187 7.44 27.25 -1.79
C ASP A 187 6.01 26.81 -2.25
N THR A 188 4.97 27.61 -2.56
CA THR A 188 4.50 29.01 -2.31
C THR A 188 2.95 28.99 -2.22
N LEU A 189 2.31 29.86 -1.41
CA LEU A 189 0.85 29.84 -1.06
C LEU A 189 -0.14 29.76 -2.25
N GLY A 190 -1.29 29.08 -2.07
CA GLY A 190 -2.53 29.41 -2.81
C GLY A 190 -3.60 28.32 -3.10
N GLU A 191 -4.61 28.19 -2.22
CA GLU A 191 -5.97 27.59 -2.37
C GLU A 191 -6.38 26.75 -3.61
N LYS A 192 -6.31 25.41 -3.55
CA LYS A 192 -6.92 24.44 -4.50
C LYS A 192 -7.33 23.08 -3.92
N ALA A 193 -7.20 22.80 -2.62
CA ALA A 193 -7.50 21.48 -2.03
C ALA A 193 -8.91 20.90 -2.36
N HIS A 194 -9.88 21.76 -2.72
CA HIS A 194 -11.19 21.34 -3.26
C HIS A 194 -11.12 20.64 -4.62
N PHE A 195 -10.13 20.95 -5.46
CA PHE A 195 -10.01 20.51 -6.86
C PHE A 195 -9.89 18.98 -7.03
N TYR A 196 -9.35 18.30 -6.01
CA TYR A 196 -9.25 16.84 -5.95
C TYR A 196 -10.53 16.16 -5.46
N MET A 197 -11.44 16.88 -4.80
CA MET A 197 -12.73 16.35 -4.35
C MET A 197 -13.78 16.59 -5.43
N ARG A 198 -14.36 15.51 -5.97
CA ARG A 198 -15.29 15.54 -7.11
C ARG A 198 -16.55 14.76 -6.81
N SER A 199 -17.62 15.02 -7.57
CA SER A 199 -18.79 14.15 -7.67
C SER A 199 -18.52 12.97 -8.62
N VAL A 200 -19.36 11.92 -8.54
CA VAL A 200 -19.33 10.79 -9.50
C VAL A 200 -19.58 11.28 -10.94
N VAL A 201 -20.46 12.27 -11.11
CA VAL A 201 -20.83 12.81 -12.44
C VAL A 201 -19.64 13.51 -13.09
N GLU A 202 -18.93 14.38 -12.37
CA GLU A 202 -17.70 15.04 -12.86
C GLU A 202 -16.58 14.06 -13.24
N VAL A 203 -16.55 12.87 -12.65
CA VAL A 203 -15.58 11.81 -12.98
C VAL A 203 -15.95 11.08 -14.28
N LEU A 204 -17.24 10.97 -14.58
CA LEU A 204 -17.74 10.21 -15.74
C LEU A 204 -17.91 11.08 -17.00
N GLU A 205 -18.32 12.34 -16.84
CA GLU A 205 -18.62 13.28 -17.94
C GLU A 205 -17.37 14.00 -18.48
N VAL A 206 -16.25 13.26 -18.59
CA VAL A 206 -14.97 13.72 -19.14
C VAL A 206 -14.79 13.30 -20.60
N LYS A 207 -14.04 14.12 -21.37
CA LYS A 207 -13.84 13.94 -22.82
C LYS A 207 -13.30 12.55 -23.23
N ILE A 208 -12.46 11.95 -22.39
CA ILE A 208 -12.02 10.55 -22.52
C ILE A 208 -12.63 9.82 -21.33
N PRO A 209 -13.70 9.03 -21.49
CA PRO A 209 -14.37 8.40 -20.36
C PRO A 209 -13.42 7.48 -19.57
N PRO A 210 -13.51 7.45 -18.24
CA PRO A 210 -12.74 6.52 -17.41
C PRO A 210 -12.98 5.05 -17.83
N HIS A 211 -11.91 4.23 -17.78
CA HIS A 211 -11.96 2.79 -18.08
C HIS A 211 -11.68 1.91 -16.85
N THR A 212 -11.26 2.51 -15.73
CA THR A 212 -10.98 1.81 -14.47
C THR A 212 -11.23 2.76 -13.30
N LEU A 213 -12.10 2.33 -12.38
CA LEU A 213 -12.45 3.04 -11.16
C LEU A 213 -12.21 2.14 -9.96
N MET A 214 -11.98 2.75 -8.80
CA MET A 214 -11.81 2.05 -7.52
C MET A 214 -12.87 2.55 -6.53
N LEU A 215 -13.51 1.66 -5.80
CA LEU A 215 -14.40 1.98 -4.68
C LEU A 215 -13.84 1.33 -3.41
N LEU A 216 -13.67 2.12 -2.36
CA LEU A 216 -13.31 1.64 -1.02
C LEU A 216 -14.52 1.75 -0.10
N ASP A 217 -15.03 0.61 0.34
CA ASP A 217 -16.14 0.52 1.28
C ASP A 217 -15.64 0.35 2.71
N GLY A 218 -16.07 1.24 3.61
CA GLY A 218 -15.87 1.08 5.05
C GLY A 218 -14.40 1.19 5.53
N VAL A 219 -13.48 1.70 4.71
CA VAL A 219 -12.04 1.82 5.06
C VAL A 219 -11.82 2.94 6.08
N LYS A 220 -11.36 2.55 7.29
CA LYS A 220 -11.33 3.44 8.47
C LYS A 220 -9.99 4.17 8.68
N TYR A 221 -8.96 3.85 7.89
CA TYR A 221 -7.63 4.44 8.00
C TYR A 221 -7.25 5.26 6.77
N PRO A 222 -7.11 6.61 6.87
CA PRO A 222 -6.83 7.45 5.70
C PRO A 222 -5.46 7.18 5.08
N GLY A 223 -4.50 6.63 5.83
CA GLY A 223 -3.21 6.19 5.28
C GLY A 223 -3.33 5.03 4.28
N ASN A 224 -4.36 4.18 4.39
CA ASN A 224 -4.58 3.08 3.44
C ASN A 224 -5.25 3.60 2.17
N VAL A 225 -6.19 4.55 2.29
CA VAL A 225 -6.73 5.32 1.15
C VAL A 225 -5.62 6.10 0.44
N GLY A 226 -4.71 6.73 1.19
CA GLY A 226 -3.52 7.40 0.64
C GLY A 226 -2.62 6.45 -0.14
N ASN A 227 -2.34 5.25 0.38
CA ASN A 227 -1.54 4.26 -0.35
C ASN A 227 -2.25 3.73 -1.62
N VAL A 228 -3.59 3.65 -1.65
CA VAL A 228 -4.33 3.39 -2.90
C VAL A 228 -4.12 4.54 -3.88
N LEU A 229 -4.36 5.79 -3.48
CA LEU A 229 -4.14 6.99 -4.31
C LEU A 229 -2.68 7.14 -4.81
N ALA A 230 -1.69 6.62 -4.07
CA ALA A 230 -0.28 6.64 -4.43
C ALA A 230 0.04 5.76 -5.65
N ASN A 231 -0.68 4.64 -5.78
CA ASN A 231 -0.50 3.65 -6.85
C ASN A 231 -1.55 3.83 -7.97
N ALA A 232 -2.75 4.31 -7.64
CA ALA A 232 -3.88 4.34 -8.56
C ALA A 232 -3.63 5.20 -9.81
N GLY A 233 -3.05 6.39 -9.67
CA GLY A 233 -2.68 7.21 -10.84
C GLY A 233 -1.58 6.58 -11.71
N LYS A 234 -0.61 5.88 -11.09
CA LYS A 234 0.49 5.21 -11.79
C LYS A 234 0.03 4.00 -12.61
N LEU A 235 -0.89 3.22 -12.04
CA LEU A 235 -1.57 2.09 -12.68
C LEU A 235 -2.79 2.57 -13.51
N GLY A 236 -2.94 3.90 -13.65
CA GLY A 236 -3.90 4.59 -14.49
C GLY A 236 -5.37 4.28 -14.19
N CYS A 237 -5.71 3.92 -12.96
CA CYS A 237 -7.06 4.12 -12.46
C CYS A 237 -7.44 5.60 -12.66
N SER A 238 -8.72 5.87 -12.93
CA SER A 238 -9.18 7.21 -13.31
C SER A 238 -9.76 8.02 -12.14
N ALA A 239 -10.27 7.38 -11.08
CA ALA A 239 -10.71 8.02 -9.83
C ALA A 239 -10.89 7.00 -8.70
N LEU A 240 -10.81 7.47 -7.45
CA LEU A 240 -11.08 6.72 -6.24
C LEU A 240 -12.38 7.21 -5.60
N LEU A 241 -13.30 6.29 -5.29
CA LEU A 241 -14.58 6.55 -4.65
C LEU A 241 -14.54 5.98 -3.22
N LEU A 242 -15.02 6.73 -2.22
CA LEU A 242 -15.17 6.27 -0.84
C LEU A 242 -16.64 6.13 -0.47
N ALA A 243 -17.03 4.98 0.07
CA ALA A 243 -18.36 4.68 0.57
C ALA A 243 -18.30 4.08 1.98
N ASP A 244 -19.41 4.16 2.72
CA ASP A 244 -19.66 3.26 3.85
C ASP A 244 -21.08 2.73 3.73
N SER A 245 -21.21 1.59 3.06
CA SER A 245 -22.45 0.82 2.89
C SER A 245 -23.09 0.38 4.22
N ARG A 246 -22.35 0.47 5.33
CA ARG A 246 -22.81 0.13 6.69
C ARG A 246 -23.26 1.36 7.48
N GLY A 247 -23.11 2.56 6.93
CA GLY A 247 -23.53 3.82 7.56
C GLY A 247 -22.82 4.15 8.89
N SER A 248 -21.66 3.54 9.15
CA SER A 248 -20.94 3.63 10.42
C SER A 248 -20.08 4.90 10.55
N HIS A 249 -19.69 5.51 9.43
CA HIS A 249 -19.01 6.80 9.37
C HIS A 249 -19.27 7.55 8.06
N LEU A 250 -19.29 8.88 8.14
CA LEU A 250 -19.27 9.78 6.99
C LEU A 250 -17.84 10.30 6.81
N TYR A 251 -17.30 10.21 5.59
CA TYR A 251 -15.99 10.75 5.24
C TYR A 251 -16.02 12.27 5.21
N GLN A 252 -15.52 12.87 6.28
CA GLN A 252 -15.33 14.31 6.41
C GLN A 252 -14.07 14.77 5.66
N ARG A 253 -14.02 16.08 5.36
CA ARG A 253 -12.88 16.76 4.72
C ARG A 253 -11.52 16.35 5.34
N ASP A 254 -11.40 16.39 6.66
CA ASP A 254 -10.16 16.05 7.38
C ASP A 254 -9.62 14.64 7.06
N PHE A 255 -10.51 13.67 6.83
CA PHE A 255 -10.12 12.31 6.43
C PHE A 255 -9.52 12.31 5.02
N ALA A 256 -10.21 12.96 4.07
CA ALA A 256 -9.76 13.09 2.69
C ALA A 256 -8.41 13.82 2.60
N LEU A 257 -8.26 14.94 3.31
CA LEU A 257 -7.01 15.69 3.43
C LEU A 257 -5.89 14.83 4.05
N SER A 258 -6.21 14.04 5.08
CA SER A 258 -5.25 13.10 5.67
C SER A 258 -4.88 11.94 4.74
N ALA A 259 -5.73 11.56 3.80
CA ALA A 259 -5.43 10.52 2.81
C ALA A 259 -4.54 11.07 1.69
N LEU A 260 -4.91 12.22 1.13
CA LEU A 260 -4.14 12.96 0.12
C LEU A 260 -2.72 13.25 0.65
N CYS A 261 -2.59 13.76 1.88
CA CYS A 261 -1.29 14.00 2.53
C CYS A 261 -0.41 12.75 2.70
N SER A 262 -1.01 11.55 2.81
CA SER A 262 -0.29 10.27 2.87
C SER A 262 0.03 9.68 1.51
N SER A 263 -0.59 10.17 0.43
CA SER A 263 -0.51 9.61 -0.92
C SER A 263 0.76 9.95 -1.68
N HIS A 264 1.37 11.11 -1.39
CA HIS A 264 2.45 11.75 -2.16
C HIS A 264 2.13 12.08 -3.64
N THR A 265 1.28 11.33 -4.36
CA THR A 265 0.88 11.62 -5.76
C THR A 265 0.25 12.99 -5.95
N VAL A 266 -0.45 13.56 -4.96
CA VAL A 266 -0.90 14.97 -5.01
C VAL A 266 0.22 15.99 -5.29
N ARG A 267 1.51 15.66 -5.04
CA ARG A 267 2.67 16.51 -5.40
C ARG A 267 3.08 16.42 -6.86
N ARG A 268 2.63 15.41 -7.60
CA ARG A 268 3.03 15.10 -9.00
C ARG A 268 1.84 15.09 -9.97
N GLY A 269 0.66 15.41 -9.47
CA GLY A 269 -0.60 15.16 -10.17
C GLY A 269 -1.16 13.76 -9.85
N GLY A 270 -2.48 13.64 -9.89
CA GLY A 270 -3.15 12.43 -9.42
C GLY A 270 -4.58 12.30 -9.89
N ILE A 271 -5.38 11.50 -9.18
CA ILE A 271 -6.74 11.18 -9.58
C ILE A 271 -7.77 11.83 -8.65
N PRO A 272 -9.00 12.12 -9.12
CA PRO A 272 -10.10 12.54 -8.26
C PRO A 272 -10.37 11.57 -7.11
N LEU A 273 -10.77 12.15 -5.98
CA LEU A 273 -11.28 11.45 -4.81
C LEU A 273 -12.74 11.86 -4.61
N VAL A 274 -13.67 10.91 -4.79
CA VAL A 274 -15.11 11.10 -4.55
C VAL A 274 -15.42 10.61 -3.14
N LEU A 275 -16.14 11.42 -2.35
CA LEU A 275 -16.48 11.10 -0.95
C LEU A 275 -17.96 10.77 -0.80
N ASN A 276 -18.27 9.85 0.12
CA ASN A 276 -19.62 9.55 0.57
C ASN A 276 -20.58 9.12 -0.56
N VAL A 277 -20.10 8.27 -1.47
CA VAL A 277 -20.98 7.71 -2.50
C VAL A 277 -21.93 6.68 -1.86
N ASP A 278 -23.19 6.67 -2.29
CA ASP A 278 -24.06 5.52 -2.04
C ASP A 278 -23.47 4.32 -2.79
N CYS A 279 -22.98 3.32 -2.06
CA CYS A 279 -22.27 2.22 -2.66
C CYS A 279 -23.14 1.42 -3.63
N ALA A 280 -24.37 1.06 -3.21
CA ALA A 280 -25.25 0.20 -3.99
C ALA A 280 -25.76 0.94 -5.24
N GLY A 281 -26.34 2.14 -5.06
CA GLY A 281 -26.81 2.95 -6.18
C GLY A 281 -25.69 3.35 -7.15
N THR A 282 -24.47 3.61 -6.66
CA THR A 282 -23.32 3.92 -7.53
C THR A 282 -22.83 2.70 -8.30
N MET A 283 -22.76 1.52 -7.67
CA MET A 283 -22.41 0.27 -8.36
C MET A 283 -23.46 -0.08 -9.43
N GLN A 284 -24.75 -0.08 -9.06
CA GLN A 284 -25.86 -0.33 -9.98
C GLN A 284 -25.81 0.65 -11.16
N ARG A 285 -25.69 1.96 -10.88
CA ARG A 285 -25.63 3.00 -11.91
C ARG A 285 -24.44 2.85 -12.85
N LEU A 286 -23.25 2.56 -12.32
CA LEU A 286 -22.06 2.34 -13.15
C LEU A 286 -22.23 1.10 -14.05
N ARG A 287 -22.84 0.02 -13.55
CA ARG A 287 -23.15 -1.19 -14.30
C ARG A 287 -24.17 -0.92 -15.42
N GLU A 288 -25.31 -0.32 -15.07
CA GLU A 288 -26.49 -0.23 -15.94
C GLU A 288 -26.49 0.98 -16.89
N GLU A 289 -26.08 2.17 -16.44
CA GLU A 289 -26.00 3.36 -17.32
C GLU A 289 -24.65 3.47 -18.06
N TYR A 290 -23.55 3.05 -17.42
CA TYR A 290 -22.20 3.28 -17.91
C TYR A 290 -21.45 2.01 -18.36
N GLY A 291 -22.06 0.82 -18.26
CA GLY A 291 -21.49 -0.44 -18.78
C GLY A 291 -20.20 -0.89 -18.08
N TYR A 292 -20.06 -0.60 -16.78
CA TYR A 292 -18.95 -1.11 -15.97
C TYR A 292 -19.18 -2.56 -15.52
N ARG A 293 -18.14 -3.39 -15.60
CA ARG A 293 -18.06 -4.66 -14.87
C ARG A 293 -17.66 -4.37 -13.42
N VAL A 294 -18.48 -4.75 -12.45
CA VAL A 294 -18.31 -4.49 -11.01
C VAL A 294 -17.65 -5.67 -10.31
N ILE A 295 -16.33 -5.61 -10.15
CA ILE A 295 -15.51 -6.70 -9.59
C ILE A 295 -15.22 -6.41 -8.11
N VAL A 296 -15.71 -7.27 -7.22
CA VAL A 296 -15.51 -7.14 -5.76
C VAL A 296 -14.29 -7.94 -5.33
N LEU A 297 -13.37 -7.33 -4.58
CA LEU A 297 -12.22 -7.99 -3.97
C LEU A 297 -12.63 -8.62 -2.64
N GLU A 298 -12.88 -9.93 -2.64
CA GLU A 298 -13.30 -10.71 -1.48
C GLU A 298 -12.80 -12.16 -1.56
N ASN A 299 -12.87 -12.88 -0.44
CA ASN A 299 -12.48 -14.29 -0.40
C ASN A 299 -13.44 -15.17 -1.23
N LYS A 300 -12.90 -16.26 -1.82
CA LYS A 300 -13.62 -17.19 -2.72
C LYS A 300 -14.94 -17.74 -2.15
N GLU A 301 -15.04 -17.88 -0.83
CA GLU A 301 -16.25 -18.34 -0.15
C GLU A 301 -17.43 -17.39 -0.36
N VAL A 302 -17.19 -16.09 -0.57
CA VAL A 302 -18.22 -15.09 -0.89
C VAL A 302 -18.79 -15.34 -2.29
N ALA A 303 -17.96 -15.76 -3.26
CA ALA A 303 -18.41 -16.10 -4.60
C ALA A 303 -19.41 -17.27 -4.57
N VAL A 304 -19.07 -18.32 -3.81
CA VAL A 304 -19.91 -19.51 -3.62
C VAL A 304 -21.21 -19.19 -2.85
N GLN A 305 -21.15 -18.28 -1.87
CA GLN A 305 -22.35 -17.86 -1.11
C GLN A 305 -23.35 -17.03 -1.92
N HIS A 306 -22.91 -16.41 -3.01
CA HIS A 306 -23.71 -15.49 -3.84
C HIS A 306 -23.96 -15.99 -5.28
N ASP A 307 -23.51 -17.20 -5.62
CA ASP A 307 -23.55 -17.79 -6.98
C ASP A 307 -22.90 -16.90 -8.06
N LEU A 308 -21.75 -16.30 -7.71
CA LEU A 308 -21.04 -15.34 -8.55
C LEU A 308 -19.85 -15.97 -9.31
N PRO A 309 -19.53 -15.47 -10.51
CA PRO A 309 -18.27 -15.79 -11.19
C PRO A 309 -17.06 -15.49 -10.31
N PHE A 310 -16.13 -16.45 -10.28
CA PHE A 310 -14.88 -16.36 -9.52
C PHE A 310 -13.70 -16.02 -10.42
N ILE A 311 -12.93 -14.99 -10.06
CA ILE A 311 -11.70 -14.57 -10.74
C ILE A 311 -10.52 -14.92 -9.83
N ASP A 312 -9.76 -15.93 -10.23
CA ASP A 312 -8.48 -16.26 -9.62
C ASP A 312 -7.35 -15.50 -10.32
N LEU A 313 -6.54 -14.73 -9.56
CA LEU A 313 -5.37 -14.04 -10.09
C LEU A 313 -4.17 -14.98 -10.37
N SER A 314 -4.16 -16.21 -9.86
CA SER A 314 -3.14 -17.21 -10.22
C SER A 314 -3.36 -17.85 -11.59
N CYS A 315 -4.48 -17.56 -12.26
CA CYS A 315 -4.84 -18.13 -13.55
C CYS A 315 -5.10 -17.01 -14.58
N ASP A 316 -4.10 -16.74 -15.42
CA ASP A 316 -4.16 -15.72 -16.49
C ASP A 316 -5.41 -15.87 -17.38
N ALA A 317 -5.92 -17.09 -17.58
CA ALA A 317 -7.10 -17.35 -18.39
C ALA A 317 -8.42 -16.85 -17.77
N SER A 318 -8.58 -16.96 -16.44
CA SER A 318 -9.74 -16.38 -15.73
C SER A 318 -9.55 -14.90 -15.45
N ALA A 319 -8.35 -14.49 -15.03
CA ALA A 319 -8.01 -13.10 -14.77
C ALA A 319 -8.19 -12.25 -16.04
N GLY A 320 -7.54 -12.63 -17.14
CA GLY A 320 -7.49 -11.83 -18.37
C GLY A 320 -8.85 -11.55 -18.98
N LYS A 321 -9.78 -12.51 -19.01
CA LYS A 321 -11.10 -12.31 -19.64
C LYS A 321 -11.93 -11.24 -18.93
N GLU A 322 -12.08 -11.35 -17.62
CA GLU A 322 -12.93 -10.42 -16.86
C GLU A 322 -12.22 -9.09 -16.61
N ILE A 323 -10.93 -9.11 -16.28
CA ILE A 323 -10.13 -7.90 -15.98
C ILE A 323 -9.83 -7.09 -17.24
N SER A 324 -9.84 -7.67 -18.45
CA SER A 324 -9.68 -6.90 -19.70
C SER A 324 -10.92 -6.10 -20.13
N SER A 325 -12.09 -6.31 -19.50
CA SER A 325 -13.36 -5.62 -19.83
C SER A 325 -13.22 -4.11 -20.11
N PRO A 326 -13.94 -3.51 -21.07
CA PRO A 326 -13.75 -2.10 -21.45
C PRO A 326 -13.86 -1.09 -20.31
N ARG A 327 -14.72 -1.34 -19.33
CA ARG A 327 -14.87 -0.53 -18.11
C ARG A 327 -14.94 -1.45 -16.90
N VAL A 328 -14.12 -1.18 -15.88
CA VAL A 328 -14.06 -2.00 -14.65
C VAL A 328 -14.14 -1.11 -13.41
N LEU A 329 -15.00 -1.48 -12.47
CA LEU A 329 -15.06 -0.91 -11.13
C LEU A 329 -14.56 -1.98 -10.16
N PHE A 330 -13.42 -1.76 -9.53
CA PHE A 330 -12.92 -2.63 -8.47
C PHE A 330 -13.41 -2.13 -7.12
N VAL A 331 -13.98 -3.01 -6.29
CA VAL A 331 -14.56 -2.67 -4.98
C VAL A 331 -13.80 -3.40 -3.88
N GLY A 332 -13.20 -2.69 -2.92
CA GLY A 332 -12.42 -3.25 -1.81
C GLY A 332 -12.95 -2.82 -0.44
N GLY A 333 -12.93 -3.73 0.53
CA GLY A 333 -13.54 -3.55 1.85
C GLY A 333 -12.62 -3.05 2.98
N GLY A 334 -13.23 -2.79 4.14
CA GLY A 334 -12.57 -2.31 5.35
C GLY A 334 -11.78 -3.41 6.09
N GLU A 335 -10.68 -3.03 6.75
CA GLU A 335 -9.63 -3.95 7.22
C GLU A 335 -10.02 -4.89 8.38
N LEU A 336 -11.21 -4.71 8.95
CA LEU A 336 -11.77 -5.51 10.04
C LEU A 336 -12.99 -6.33 9.62
N GLU A 337 -13.51 -6.06 8.43
CA GLU A 337 -14.95 -6.18 8.17
C GLU A 337 -15.31 -6.65 6.76
N GLY A 338 -14.38 -6.59 5.79
CA GLY A 338 -14.67 -6.87 4.39
C GLY A 338 -15.54 -5.79 3.76
N VAL A 339 -16.16 -6.10 2.62
CA VAL A 339 -17.20 -5.24 2.02
C VAL A 339 -18.54 -5.39 2.75
N GLY A 340 -19.44 -4.41 2.68
CA GLY A 340 -20.80 -4.52 3.20
C GLY A 340 -21.60 -5.69 2.60
N PRO A 341 -22.54 -6.29 3.35
CA PRO A 341 -23.26 -7.51 2.94
C PRO A 341 -24.24 -7.33 1.77
N LEU A 342 -24.41 -6.10 1.27
CA LEU A 342 -25.16 -5.80 0.05
C LEU A 342 -24.26 -5.71 -1.18
N ILE A 343 -22.96 -5.43 -1.03
CA ILE A 343 -22.03 -5.22 -2.15
C ILE A 343 -21.88 -6.47 -3.04
N PRO A 344 -21.75 -7.70 -2.51
CA PRO A 344 -21.77 -8.90 -3.36
C PRO A 344 -23.05 -9.09 -4.18
N ARG A 345 -24.19 -8.50 -3.77
CA ARG A 345 -25.44 -8.61 -4.55
C ARG A 345 -25.44 -7.73 -5.79
N GLU A 346 -24.66 -6.65 -5.78
CA GLU A 346 -24.47 -5.76 -6.94
C GLU A 346 -23.18 -6.07 -7.72
N ALA A 347 -22.48 -7.16 -7.37
CA ALA A 347 -21.26 -7.59 -8.02
C ALA A 347 -21.54 -8.35 -9.33
N ASP A 348 -20.66 -8.14 -10.30
CA ASP A 348 -20.59 -8.91 -11.56
C ASP A 348 -19.72 -10.18 -11.43
N ALA A 349 -18.76 -10.14 -10.50
CA ALA A 349 -17.82 -11.22 -10.17
C ALA A 349 -17.12 -10.93 -8.82
N ILE A 350 -16.61 -11.97 -8.17
CA ILE A 350 -15.68 -11.87 -7.04
C ILE A 350 -14.26 -12.17 -7.54
N LEU A 351 -13.31 -11.29 -7.23
CA LEU A 351 -11.88 -11.51 -7.41
C LEU A 351 -11.26 -11.82 -6.05
N SER A 352 -10.61 -12.98 -5.94
CA SER A 352 -9.84 -13.35 -4.75
C SER A 352 -8.35 -13.37 -5.08
N ILE A 353 -7.56 -12.98 -4.10
CA ILE A 353 -6.09 -12.99 -4.18
C ILE A 353 -5.62 -14.21 -3.39
N PRO A 354 -4.89 -15.16 -3.99
CA PRO A 354 -4.45 -16.36 -3.29
C PRO A 354 -3.44 -16.02 -2.20
N THR A 355 -3.63 -16.58 -1.00
CA THR A 355 -2.70 -16.43 0.14
C THR A 355 -1.86 -17.69 0.30
N VAL A 356 -0.55 -17.53 0.56
CA VAL A 356 0.41 -18.64 0.68
C VAL A 356 0.27 -19.41 2.01
N PHE A 357 -0.37 -18.80 3.01
CA PHE A 357 -0.45 -19.30 4.38
C PHE A 357 -1.89 -19.34 4.89
N ASP A 358 -2.37 -20.52 5.29
CA ASP A 358 -3.74 -20.74 5.79
C ASP A 358 -4.14 -19.85 6.98
N HIS A 359 -3.17 -19.28 7.70
CA HIS A 359 -3.38 -18.39 8.86
C HIS A 359 -3.37 -16.90 8.50
N HIS A 360 -3.11 -16.54 7.23
CA HIS A 360 -3.22 -15.18 6.70
C HIS A 360 -4.45 -15.08 5.79
N HIS A 361 -5.62 -14.94 6.41
CA HIS A 361 -6.93 -14.94 5.74
C HIS A 361 -7.29 -13.66 4.96
N SER A 362 -6.46 -12.61 4.99
CA SER A 362 -6.70 -11.37 4.25
C SER A 362 -5.43 -10.52 4.07
N TYR A 363 -5.40 -9.78 2.96
CA TYR A 363 -4.42 -8.73 2.70
C TYR A 363 -4.89 -7.37 3.24
N ASN A 364 -3.96 -6.42 3.43
CA ASN A 364 -4.36 -5.04 3.65
C ASN A 364 -5.04 -4.48 2.38
N VAL A 365 -6.14 -3.74 2.54
CA VAL A 365 -6.94 -3.21 1.41
C VAL A 365 -6.11 -2.47 0.36
N CYS A 366 -5.08 -1.69 0.75
CA CYS A 366 -4.27 -0.98 -0.25
C CYS A 366 -3.36 -1.91 -1.06
N SER A 367 -2.92 -3.03 -0.47
CA SER A 367 -2.13 -4.06 -1.14
C SER A 367 -3.01 -4.88 -2.10
N ALA A 368 -4.20 -5.28 -1.64
CA ALA A 368 -5.18 -6.00 -2.46
C ALA A 368 -5.62 -5.17 -3.70
N MET A 369 -5.99 -3.91 -3.48
CA MET A 369 -6.35 -2.99 -4.56
C MET A 369 -5.16 -2.68 -5.48
N THR A 370 -3.93 -2.65 -4.96
CA THR A 370 -2.73 -2.47 -5.81
C THR A 370 -2.50 -3.65 -6.74
N LEU A 371 -2.72 -4.90 -6.30
CA LEU A 371 -2.65 -6.07 -7.18
C LEU A 371 -3.72 -6.02 -8.28
N ALA A 372 -4.99 -5.78 -7.93
CA ALA A 372 -6.05 -5.66 -8.93
C ALA A 372 -5.80 -4.53 -9.94
N MET A 373 -5.22 -3.40 -9.48
CA MET A 373 -4.78 -2.31 -10.37
C MET A 373 -3.60 -2.71 -11.26
N PHE A 374 -2.62 -3.47 -10.75
CA PHE A 374 -1.45 -3.90 -11.51
C PHE A 374 -1.84 -4.89 -12.62
N GLU A 375 -2.65 -5.89 -12.30
CA GLU A 375 -3.17 -6.84 -13.27
C GLU A 375 -4.04 -6.16 -14.33
N ARG A 376 -4.91 -5.21 -13.93
CA ARG A 376 -5.64 -4.36 -14.89
C ARG A 376 -4.71 -3.50 -15.75
N TYR A 377 -3.58 -3.03 -15.21
CA TYR A 377 -2.63 -2.23 -15.95
C TYR A 377 -1.90 -3.04 -17.04
N ARG A 378 -1.53 -4.31 -16.79
CA ARG A 378 -0.94 -5.22 -17.80
C ARG A 378 -1.73 -5.23 -19.13
N PHE A 379 -3.07 -5.27 -19.05
CA PHE A 379 -3.96 -5.28 -20.23
C PHE A 379 -4.30 -3.90 -20.80
N THR A 380 -4.12 -2.83 -20.02
CA THR A 380 -4.62 -1.48 -20.38
C THR A 380 -3.53 -0.43 -20.58
N LYS A 381 -2.24 -0.75 -20.40
CA LYS A 381 -1.15 0.24 -20.39
C LYS A 381 -1.21 1.27 -21.53
N ASP A 382 -1.52 0.84 -22.75
CA ASP A 382 -1.58 1.67 -23.96
C ASP A 382 -2.97 2.32 -24.23
N TRP A 383 -3.95 2.13 -23.33
CA TRP A 383 -5.32 2.65 -23.49
C TRP A 383 -5.42 4.15 -23.15
N PRO A 384 -6.28 4.91 -23.85
CA PRO A 384 -6.49 6.33 -23.56
C PRO A 384 -7.19 6.51 -22.20
N ARG A 385 -6.69 7.47 -21.41
CA ARG A 385 -7.16 7.77 -20.04
C ARG A 385 -7.51 9.26 -19.91
N PRO A 386 -8.36 9.65 -18.95
CA PRO A 386 -8.52 11.07 -18.60
C PRO A 386 -7.18 11.66 -18.19
N SER A 387 -6.94 12.95 -18.50
CA SER A 387 -5.77 13.66 -17.98
C SER A 387 -5.76 13.64 -16.45
N PRO A 388 -4.61 13.35 -15.79
CA PRO A 388 -4.53 13.46 -14.35
C PRO A 388 -4.79 14.89 -13.88
N LEU A 389 -5.31 15.02 -12.67
CA LEU A 389 -5.42 16.31 -11.99
C LEU A 389 -4.01 16.89 -11.80
N PRO A 390 -3.73 18.16 -12.15
CA PRO A 390 -2.46 18.82 -11.87
C PRO A 390 -2.10 18.79 -10.36
N PRO A 391 -0.80 18.81 -10.03
CA PRO A 391 -0.33 18.76 -8.64
C PRO A 391 -0.87 19.89 -7.77
N LEU A 392 -1.08 19.59 -6.50
CA LEU A 392 -1.28 20.60 -5.45
C LEU A 392 0.04 21.34 -5.19
N PRO A 393 0.05 22.69 -5.24
CA PRO A 393 1.13 23.53 -4.71
C PRO A 393 1.60 23.09 -3.31
N ASP A 394 2.91 23.07 -3.09
CA ASP A 394 3.49 22.53 -1.85
C ASP A 394 3.10 23.34 -0.59
N ALA A 395 2.66 24.59 -0.75
CA ALA A 395 2.16 25.41 0.36
C ALA A 395 0.73 25.10 0.75
N GLU A 396 -0.09 24.58 -0.16
CA GLU A 396 -1.35 23.96 0.26
C GLU A 396 -1.05 22.72 1.07
N LEU A 397 -0.12 21.89 0.61
CA LEU A 397 0.29 20.69 1.34
C LEU A 397 0.90 21.03 2.71
N ARG A 398 1.56 22.18 2.88
CA ARG A 398 1.95 22.71 4.20
C ARG A 398 0.78 23.25 5.01
N ALA A 399 -0.10 24.08 4.45
CA ALA A 399 -1.30 24.58 5.15
C ALA A 399 -2.21 23.43 5.64
N LEU A 400 -2.36 22.37 4.84
CA LEU A 400 -3.09 21.14 5.17
C LEU A 400 -2.37 20.31 6.26
N ARG A 401 -1.03 20.28 6.26
CA ARG A 401 -0.25 19.67 7.35
C ARG A 401 -0.41 20.45 8.65
N GLU A 402 -0.33 21.77 8.62
CA GLU A 402 -0.53 22.64 9.78
C GLU A 402 -1.95 22.58 10.32
N GLU A 403 -2.97 22.58 9.45
CA GLU A 403 -4.37 22.40 9.83
C GLU A 403 -4.56 21.06 10.56
N ARG A 404 -4.02 19.97 10.00
CA ARG A 404 -4.00 18.64 10.64
C ARG A 404 -3.25 18.60 11.97
N ILE A 405 -2.20 19.42 12.14
CA ILE A 405 -1.48 19.58 13.41
C ILE A 405 -2.35 20.33 14.42
N ARG A 406 -2.88 21.51 14.05
CA ARG A 406 -3.76 22.34 14.89
C ARG A 406 -5.01 21.55 15.35
N GLN A 407 -5.65 20.81 14.46
CA GLN A 407 -6.79 19.93 14.77
C GLN A 407 -6.44 18.78 15.73
N ARG A 408 -5.19 18.27 15.71
CA ARG A 408 -4.72 17.23 16.65
C ARG A 408 -4.40 17.82 18.01
N MET A 409 -3.70 18.95 18.05
CA MET A 409 -3.35 19.67 19.28
C MET A 409 -4.63 20.08 20.03
N GLY A 410 -5.62 20.64 19.32
CA GLY A 410 -6.94 20.97 19.87
C GLY A 410 -7.80 19.77 20.33
N LYS A 411 -7.39 18.52 20.06
CA LYS A 411 -8.00 17.29 20.59
C LYS A 411 -7.16 16.60 21.67
N HIS A 412 -5.99 17.15 22.00
CA HIS A 412 -5.03 16.61 22.99
C HIS A 412 -4.52 17.68 23.98
N GLY A 413 -5.25 18.77 24.17
CA GLY A 413 -4.96 19.80 25.17
C GLY A 413 -5.24 19.34 26.61
N ASP A 414 -4.50 18.34 27.08
CA ASP A 414 -4.31 18.00 28.50
C ASP A 414 -3.10 17.05 28.73
N VAL A 415 -2.06 17.13 27.88
CA VAL A 415 -0.78 16.40 28.05
C VAL A 415 0.38 17.36 27.76
N SER A 416 1.30 17.49 28.73
CA SER A 416 2.41 18.45 28.71
C SER A 416 3.48 18.18 27.64
N ASP A 417 4.17 19.23 27.22
CA ASP A 417 4.93 19.33 25.96
C ASP A 417 6.10 18.35 25.76
N ASP A 418 6.71 17.81 26.84
CA ASP A 418 7.98 17.05 26.84
C ASP A 418 8.00 15.70 26.07
N GLN A 419 6.99 15.38 25.25
CA GLN A 419 6.95 14.14 24.44
C GLN A 419 6.79 14.34 22.92
N PHE A 420 6.68 15.57 22.42
CA PHE A 420 6.25 15.78 21.02
C PHE A 420 7.37 15.84 19.96
N GLU A 421 8.56 16.36 20.27
CA GLU A 421 9.57 16.71 19.24
C GLU A 421 10.09 15.53 18.41
N SER A 422 10.20 14.34 18.99
CA SER A 422 10.83 13.15 18.37
C SER A 422 10.11 12.55 17.14
N SER A 423 9.04 13.19 16.65
CA SER A 423 8.17 12.66 15.58
C SER A 423 7.85 13.64 14.44
N PHE A 424 8.48 14.83 14.41
CA PHE A 424 8.08 15.93 13.52
C PHE A 424 9.07 16.38 12.44
N LEU A 425 10.27 15.80 12.37
CA LEU A 425 11.28 16.13 11.35
C LEU A 425 11.87 14.88 10.69
N CYS A 426 11.19 14.37 9.65
CA CYS A 426 11.65 13.51 8.53
C CYS A 426 10.44 13.22 7.61
#